data_AF-A0A6G4EGF4-F1
#
_entry.id   AF-A0A6G4EGF4-F1
#
_cell.length_a   1.000
_cell.length_b   1.000
_cell.length_c   1.000
_cell.angle_alpha   90.00
_cell.angle_beta   90.00
_cell.angle_gamma   90.00
#
_symmetry.space_group_name_H-M   'P 1'
#
loop_
_entity.id
_entity.type
_entity.pdbx_description
1 polymer ?
#
loop_
_entity_poly.entity_id
_entity_poly.type
_entity_poly.pdbx_seq_one_letter_code
_entity_poly.pdbx_strand_id
1 'polypeptide(L)'
;MLYEKTADFIFKTTAKRIKDRKKELGFTYYNIMGYDSKVSYELSRKEYDYNMVQKIANEKTSRNNPYLLTDKYAYLFKEALDLYSYHDLYWGTDDEIKAYSEDLFYHLLEDMKKDPLTKRNIADLLNLKSKEGIYNTLSEKFFEIFYQFTKGKSIEYYDFDIVDDKDNKAYSPHNEKLKFSDEGTLSFKKLDMNIEKFAQERLFLILTGEMVTALAGL
;
A
#
# COMPACT_ATOMS: atom_id res chain seq x y z
N MET A 1 11.92 5.81 8.87
CA MET A 1 10.98 4.80 8.39
C MET A 1 11.77 3.53 8.23
N LEU A 2 11.26 2.42 8.77
CA LEU A 2 11.97 1.15 8.79
C LEU A 2 11.70 0.34 7.50
N TYR A 3 10.49 0.47 6.97
CA TYR A 3 9.97 -0.19 5.78
C TYR A 3 9.86 0.77 4.58
N GLU A 4 10.89 1.59 4.38
CA GLU A 4 10.93 2.61 3.33
C GLU A 4 10.88 2.02 1.91
N LYS A 5 11.57 0.90 1.64
CA LYS A 5 11.57 0.27 0.30
C LYS A 5 10.17 -0.25 -0.03
N THR A 6 9.50 -0.86 0.94
CA THR A 6 8.15 -1.39 0.81
C THR A 6 7.14 -0.26 0.59
N ALA A 7 7.23 0.81 1.38
CA ALA A 7 6.36 1.98 1.21
C ALA A 7 6.56 2.69 -0.14
N ASP A 8 7.82 2.83 -0.61
CA ASP A 8 8.14 3.38 -1.93
C ASP A 8 7.60 2.50 -3.07
N PHE A 9 7.69 1.18 -2.93
CA PHE A 9 7.11 0.24 -3.89
C PHE A 9 5.59 0.39 -4.00
N ILE A 10 4.88 0.49 -2.88
CA ILE A 10 3.42 0.71 -2.84
C ILE A 10 3.06 2.05 -3.48
N PHE A 11 3.85 3.10 -3.21
CA PHE A 11 3.66 4.41 -3.86
C PHE A 11 3.79 4.31 -5.38
N LYS A 12 4.85 3.67 -5.88
CA LYS A 12 5.08 3.51 -7.32
C LYS A 12 3.96 2.71 -7.98
N THR A 13 3.48 1.67 -7.32
CA THR A 13 2.36 0.85 -7.81
C THR A 13 1.07 1.68 -7.88
N THR A 14 0.76 2.46 -6.83
CA THR A 14 -0.36 3.42 -6.82
C THR A 14 -0.26 4.44 -7.97
N ALA A 15 0.91 5.05 -8.13
CA ALA A 15 1.16 6.06 -9.17
C ALA A 15 1.05 5.48 -10.59
N LYS A 16 1.58 4.27 -10.80
CA LYS A 16 1.46 3.54 -12.05
C LYS A 16 0.00 3.26 -12.39
N ARG A 17 -0.80 2.83 -11.42
CA ARG A 17 -2.24 2.60 -11.60
C ARG A 17 -2.98 3.85 -12.04
N ILE A 18 -2.72 4.97 -11.36
CA ILE A 18 -3.26 6.29 -11.74
C ILE A 18 -2.90 6.63 -13.19
N LYS A 19 -1.63 6.42 -13.57
CA LYS A 19 -1.12 6.72 -14.91
C LYS A 19 -1.74 5.84 -15.99
N ASP A 20 -1.88 4.55 -15.71
CA ASP A 20 -2.43 3.57 -16.64
C ASP A 20 -3.93 3.82 -16.86
N ARG A 21 -4.72 4.01 -15.80
CA ARG A 21 -6.14 4.37 -15.90
C ARG A 21 -6.37 5.69 -16.64
N LYS A 22 -5.57 6.72 -16.34
CA LYS A 22 -5.58 7.98 -17.09
C LYS A 22 -5.39 7.74 -18.59
N LYS A 23 -4.46 6.86 -18.97
CA LYS A 23 -4.16 6.54 -20.37
C LYS A 23 -5.32 5.78 -21.02
N GLU A 24 -5.89 4.80 -20.32
CA GLU A 24 -7.05 4.02 -20.78
C GLU A 24 -8.27 4.92 -21.07
N LEU A 25 -8.54 5.89 -20.20
CA LEU A 25 -9.62 6.85 -20.36
C LEU A 25 -9.32 7.96 -21.39
N GLY A 26 -8.08 8.04 -21.91
CA GLY A 26 -7.66 9.11 -22.80
C GLY A 26 -7.59 10.50 -22.14
N PHE A 27 -7.49 10.55 -20.81
CA PHE A 27 -7.55 11.80 -20.04
C PHE A 27 -6.22 12.55 -20.05
N THR A 28 -6.30 13.88 -20.10
CA THR A 28 -5.22 14.77 -19.70
C THR A 28 -5.23 14.97 -18.17
N TYR A 29 -4.15 15.52 -17.61
CA TYR A 29 -4.17 15.91 -16.19
C TYR A 29 -5.18 17.02 -15.90
N TYR A 30 -5.56 17.83 -16.90
CA TYR A 30 -6.64 18.80 -16.76
C TYR A 30 -7.99 18.11 -16.61
N ASN A 31 -8.24 17.05 -17.39
CA ASN A 31 -9.49 16.27 -17.30
C ASN A 31 -9.62 15.61 -15.92
N ILE A 32 -8.53 15.06 -15.38
CA ILE A 32 -8.51 14.52 -14.01
C ILE A 32 -8.96 15.58 -13.00
N MET A 33 -8.53 16.83 -13.17
CA MET A 33 -8.90 17.95 -12.31
C MET A 33 -10.29 18.54 -12.59
N GLY A 34 -11.08 17.95 -13.50
CA GLY A 34 -12.42 18.42 -13.85
C GLY A 34 -12.46 19.54 -14.90
N TYR A 35 -11.37 19.75 -15.65
CA TYR A 35 -11.28 20.78 -16.69
C TYR A 35 -11.18 20.17 -18.09
N ASP A 36 -11.97 20.69 -19.03
CA ASP A 36 -11.95 20.23 -20.42
C ASP A 36 -10.65 20.55 -21.17
N SER A 37 -9.92 21.58 -20.72
CA SER A 37 -8.70 22.04 -21.37
C SER A 37 -7.77 22.81 -20.41
N LYS A 38 -6.53 23.02 -20.87
CA LYS A 38 -5.55 23.91 -20.22
C LYS A 38 -6.09 25.34 -20.04
N VAL A 39 -6.79 25.86 -21.06
CA VAL A 39 -7.34 27.22 -21.03
C VAL A 39 -8.41 27.34 -19.95
N SER A 40 -9.30 26.34 -19.85
CA SER A 40 -10.32 26.29 -18.79
C SER A 40 -9.67 26.27 -17.40
N TYR A 41 -8.62 25.48 -17.21
CA TYR A 41 -7.85 25.47 -15.97
C TYR A 41 -7.21 26.83 -15.64
N GLU A 42 -6.56 27.47 -16.61
CA GLU A 42 -5.85 28.75 -16.40
C GLU A 42 -6.78 29.92 -16.08
N LEU A 43 -8.01 29.92 -16.59
CA LEU A 43 -9.01 30.95 -16.37
C LEU A 43 -9.87 30.73 -15.10
N SER A 44 -9.75 29.56 -14.46
CA SER A 44 -10.55 29.18 -13.31
C SER A 44 -9.90 29.48 -11.96
N ARG A 45 -10.69 29.44 -10.88
CA ARG A 45 -10.15 29.30 -9.52
C ARG A 45 -9.63 27.88 -9.35
N LYS A 46 -8.31 27.74 -9.28
CA LYS A 46 -7.62 26.45 -9.21
C LYS A 46 -7.88 25.78 -7.87
N GLU A 47 -8.61 24.68 -7.89
CA GLU A 47 -8.75 23.83 -6.72
C GLU A 47 -7.53 22.93 -6.54
N TYR A 48 -7.04 22.31 -7.62
CA TYR A 48 -5.91 21.37 -7.59
C TYR A 48 -4.66 21.98 -8.23
N ASP A 49 -3.47 21.60 -7.73
CA ASP A 49 -2.21 21.98 -8.35
C ASP A 49 -1.84 20.95 -9.43
N TYR A 50 -1.85 21.39 -10.69
CA TYR A 50 -1.41 20.61 -11.85
C TYR A 50 -0.06 19.91 -11.64
N ASN A 51 0.91 20.62 -11.07
CA ASN A 51 2.26 20.05 -10.85
C ASN A 51 2.23 18.93 -9.82
N MET A 52 1.35 19.01 -8.81
CA MET A 52 1.20 17.96 -7.82
C MET A 52 0.55 16.72 -8.43
N VAL A 53 -0.56 16.91 -9.18
CA VAL A 53 -1.24 15.82 -9.91
C VAL A 53 -0.26 15.10 -10.84
N GLN A 54 0.53 15.87 -11.61
CA GLN A 54 1.55 15.30 -12.49
C GLN A 54 2.66 14.59 -11.73
N LYS A 55 3.13 15.12 -10.59
CA LYS A 55 4.18 14.49 -9.78
C LYS A 55 3.72 13.14 -9.24
N ILE A 56 2.51 13.08 -8.66
CA ILE A 56 1.92 11.85 -8.15
C ILE A 56 1.83 10.80 -9.26
N ALA A 57 1.20 11.14 -10.38
CA ALA A 57 1.00 10.20 -11.49
C ALA A 57 2.29 9.81 -12.25
N ASN A 58 3.41 10.47 -11.99
CA ASN A 58 4.71 10.13 -12.59
C ASN A 58 5.71 9.60 -11.56
N GLU A 59 5.21 9.03 -10.46
CA GLU A 59 6.03 8.36 -9.44
C GLU A 59 7.06 9.30 -8.77
N LYS A 60 6.82 10.61 -8.80
CA LYS A 60 7.73 11.60 -8.21
C LYS A 60 7.29 11.91 -6.78
N THR A 61 7.86 11.20 -5.81
CA THR A 61 7.81 11.61 -4.41
C THR A 61 8.74 12.79 -4.15
N SER A 62 8.47 13.55 -3.09
CA SER A 62 9.45 14.46 -2.51
C SER A 62 9.58 14.16 -1.03
N ARG A 63 10.78 14.33 -0.47
CA ARG A 63 11.06 14.09 0.96
C ARG A 63 10.17 14.91 1.93
N ASN A 64 9.45 15.91 1.42
CA ASN A 64 8.64 16.85 2.20
C ASN A 64 7.13 16.54 2.17
N ASN A 65 6.69 15.45 1.54
CA ASN A 65 5.28 15.05 1.58
C ASN A 65 5.14 13.81 2.49
N PRO A 66 4.63 13.94 3.73
CA PRO A 66 4.45 12.81 4.62
C PRO A 66 3.33 11.86 4.14
N TYR A 67 2.62 12.21 3.08
CA TYR A 67 1.47 11.47 2.58
C TYR A 67 1.77 10.68 1.30
N LEU A 68 1.25 9.45 1.22
CA LEU A 68 1.24 8.67 0.00
C LEU A 68 0.35 9.37 -1.04
N LEU A 69 -0.86 9.68 -0.62
CA LEU A 69 -1.80 10.63 -1.22
C LEU A 69 -2.49 11.38 -0.07
N THR A 70 -2.68 12.69 -0.18
CA THR A 70 -3.59 13.40 0.75
C THR A 70 -5.04 13.08 0.38
N ASP A 71 -5.99 13.19 1.31
CA ASP A 71 -7.43 12.95 1.07
C ASP A 71 -7.93 13.62 -0.20
N LYS A 72 -7.56 14.88 -0.36
CA LYS A 72 -7.93 15.68 -1.52
C LYS A 72 -7.49 15.04 -2.84
N TYR A 73 -6.24 14.58 -2.94
CA TYR A 73 -5.76 13.95 -4.17
C TYR A 73 -6.24 12.50 -4.31
N ALA A 74 -6.42 11.77 -3.20
CA ALA A 74 -6.99 10.43 -3.22
C ALA A 74 -8.43 10.45 -3.76
N TYR A 75 -9.27 11.36 -3.24
CA TYR A 75 -10.62 11.60 -3.73
C TYR A 75 -10.62 11.98 -5.21
N LEU A 76 -9.77 12.95 -5.60
CA LEU A 76 -9.63 13.36 -6.99
C LEU A 76 -9.36 12.18 -7.93
N PHE A 77 -8.35 11.36 -7.63
CA PHE A 77 -7.99 10.25 -8.51
C PHE A 77 -9.02 9.14 -8.49
N LYS A 78 -9.63 8.84 -7.33
CA LYS A 78 -10.68 7.84 -7.24
C LYS A 78 -11.85 8.20 -8.14
N GLU A 79 -12.39 9.42 -7.99
CA GLU A 79 -13.58 9.86 -8.73
C GLU A 79 -13.27 10.08 -10.21
N ALA A 80 -12.18 10.79 -10.54
CA ALA A 80 -11.88 11.14 -11.92
C ALA A 80 -11.40 9.96 -12.77
N LEU A 81 -10.89 8.89 -12.15
CA LEU A 81 -10.44 7.69 -12.87
C LEU A 81 -11.43 6.52 -12.74
N ASP A 82 -12.63 6.78 -12.21
CA ASP A 82 -13.70 5.79 -12.03
C ASP A 82 -13.21 4.52 -11.30
N LEU A 83 -12.44 4.72 -10.23
CA LEU A 83 -11.98 3.65 -9.37
C LEU A 83 -13.07 3.34 -8.34
N TYR A 84 -13.42 2.06 -8.22
CA TYR A 84 -14.54 1.60 -7.40
C TYR A 84 -14.36 1.99 -5.94
N SER A 85 -13.15 1.82 -5.41
CA SER A 85 -12.83 2.06 -4.00
C SER A 85 -11.48 2.74 -3.83
N TYR A 86 -11.20 3.21 -2.61
CA TYR A 86 -9.83 3.60 -2.25
C TYR A 86 -8.89 2.39 -2.19
N HIS A 87 -9.42 1.20 -1.90
CA HIS A 87 -8.60 -0.03 -1.95
C HIS A 87 -8.09 -0.27 -3.36
N ASP A 88 -8.95 -0.12 -4.38
CA ASP A 88 -8.55 -0.17 -5.80
C ASP A 88 -7.52 0.92 -6.11
N LEU A 89 -7.67 2.13 -5.56
CA LEU A 89 -6.71 3.20 -5.77
C LEU A 89 -5.32 2.87 -5.21
N TYR A 90 -5.21 2.42 -3.96
CA TYR A 90 -3.91 2.20 -3.30
C TYR A 90 -3.31 0.82 -3.60
N TRP A 91 -4.13 -0.22 -3.61
CA TRP A 91 -3.70 -1.62 -3.70
C TRP A 91 -4.04 -2.24 -5.04
N GLY A 92 -5.14 -1.84 -5.68
CA GLY A 92 -5.57 -2.41 -6.96
C GLY A 92 -6.46 -3.63 -6.77
N THR A 93 -6.78 -4.28 -7.89
CA THR A 93 -7.62 -5.48 -7.91
C THR A 93 -6.87 -6.71 -7.37
N ASP A 94 -7.59 -7.77 -7.04
CA ASP A 94 -6.99 -9.05 -6.60
C ASP A 94 -5.93 -9.58 -7.57
N ASP A 95 -6.23 -9.54 -8.88
CA ASP A 95 -5.31 -9.98 -9.93
C ASP A 95 -4.07 -9.10 -9.99
N GLU A 96 -4.22 -7.80 -9.79
CA GLU A 96 -3.11 -6.86 -9.76
C GLU A 96 -2.23 -7.09 -8.53
N ILE A 97 -2.83 -7.25 -7.34
CA ILE A 97 -2.11 -7.57 -6.10
C ILE A 97 -1.31 -8.85 -6.27
N LYS A 98 -1.92 -9.88 -6.88
CA LYS A 98 -1.26 -11.16 -7.15
C LYS A 98 -0.11 -11.01 -8.14
N ALA A 99 -0.25 -10.13 -9.12
CA ALA A 99 0.79 -9.90 -10.13
C ALA A 99 2.04 -9.23 -9.53
N TYR A 100 1.88 -8.33 -8.55
CA TYR A 100 3.02 -7.63 -7.93
C TYR A 100 3.48 -8.23 -6.59
N SER A 101 2.81 -9.27 -6.08
CA SER A 101 3.07 -9.78 -4.72
C SER A 101 4.48 -10.31 -4.52
N GLU A 102 5.10 -10.87 -5.55
CA GLU A 102 6.49 -11.33 -5.48
C GLU A 102 7.47 -10.17 -5.24
N ASP A 103 7.37 -9.12 -6.05
CA ASP A 103 8.22 -7.95 -5.89
C ASP A 103 7.99 -7.30 -4.53
N LEU A 104 6.75 -7.18 -4.09
CA LEU A 104 6.41 -6.69 -2.76
C LEU A 104 7.08 -7.52 -1.65
N PHE A 105 7.02 -8.85 -1.76
CA PHE A 105 7.64 -9.76 -0.80
C PHE A 105 9.15 -9.51 -0.71
N TYR A 106 9.83 -9.28 -1.84
CA TYR A 106 11.25 -8.95 -1.83
C TYR A 106 11.57 -7.60 -1.18
N HIS A 107 10.72 -6.58 -1.38
CA HIS A 107 10.90 -5.30 -0.69
C HIS A 107 10.71 -5.45 0.83
N LEU A 108 9.72 -6.25 1.26
CA LEU A 108 9.51 -6.59 2.67
C LEU A 108 10.72 -7.28 3.27
N LEU A 109 11.25 -8.33 2.63
CA LEU A 109 12.46 -9.02 3.12
C LEU A 109 13.65 -8.06 3.26
N GLU A 110 13.84 -7.17 2.31
CA GLU A 110 14.92 -6.19 2.32
C GLU A 110 14.83 -5.17 3.45
N ASP A 111 13.61 -4.79 3.84
CA ASP A 111 13.38 -3.91 4.98
C ASP A 111 13.47 -4.68 6.31
N MET A 112 12.92 -5.90 6.38
CA MET A 112 13.03 -6.77 7.57
C MET A 112 14.49 -7.11 7.94
N LYS A 113 15.41 -7.15 6.97
CA LYS A 113 16.87 -7.29 7.23
C LYS A 113 17.45 -6.15 8.07
N LYS A 114 16.78 -5.01 8.15
CA LYS A 114 17.19 -3.83 8.93
C LYS A 114 16.44 -3.74 10.25
N ASP A 115 15.29 -4.39 10.37
CA ASP A 115 14.46 -4.41 11.57
C ASP A 115 15.17 -5.15 12.71
N PRO A 116 15.46 -4.50 13.86
CA PRO A 116 16.14 -5.14 14.98
C PRO A 116 15.48 -6.43 15.49
N LEU A 117 14.15 -6.55 15.36
CA LEU A 117 13.40 -7.73 15.83
C LEU A 117 13.51 -8.91 14.87
N THR A 118 13.57 -8.65 13.56
CA THR A 118 13.47 -9.72 12.55
C THR A 118 14.80 -10.01 11.85
N LYS A 119 15.74 -9.05 11.82
CA LYS A 119 16.98 -9.08 11.01
C LYS A 119 17.78 -10.38 11.09
N ARG A 120 17.89 -10.99 12.27
CA ARG A 120 18.73 -12.18 12.48
C ARG A 120 18.14 -13.39 11.78
N ASN A 121 16.87 -13.71 12.05
CA ASN A 121 16.22 -14.87 11.43
C ASN A 121 16.11 -14.69 9.92
N ILE A 122 15.90 -13.45 9.44
CA ILE A 122 15.85 -13.20 8.00
C ILE A 122 17.22 -13.43 7.35
N ALA A 123 18.31 -12.96 7.98
CA ALA A 123 19.66 -13.23 7.50
C ALA A 123 19.97 -14.74 7.51
N ASP A 124 19.63 -15.44 8.59
CA ASP A 124 19.83 -16.88 8.72
C ASP A 124 19.03 -17.65 7.65
N LEU A 125 17.75 -17.32 7.46
CA LEU A 125 16.90 -17.93 6.43
C LEU A 125 17.47 -17.71 5.01
N LEU A 126 17.96 -16.51 4.70
CA LEU A 126 18.54 -16.19 3.40
C LEU A 126 19.89 -16.89 3.14
N ASN A 127 20.59 -17.32 4.19
CA ASN A 127 21.78 -18.18 4.04
C ASN A 127 21.40 -19.63 3.70
N LEU A 128 20.18 -20.05 4.05
CA LEU A 128 19.66 -21.40 3.79
C LEU A 128 18.93 -21.51 2.45
N LYS A 129 18.21 -20.45 2.04
CA LYS A 129 17.38 -20.44 0.83
C LYS A 129 17.48 -19.11 0.09
N SER A 130 17.45 -19.15 -1.24
CA SER A 130 17.32 -17.92 -2.04
C SER A 130 15.97 -17.26 -1.79
N LYS A 131 15.88 -15.94 -2.03
CA LYS A 131 14.61 -15.20 -1.90
C LYS A 131 13.51 -15.80 -2.78
N GLU A 132 13.85 -16.26 -3.98
CA GLU A 132 12.95 -16.92 -4.92
C GLU A 132 12.47 -18.27 -4.35
N GLY A 133 13.37 -19.05 -3.75
CA GLY A 133 13.03 -20.32 -3.12
C GLY A 133 12.07 -20.15 -1.93
N ILE A 134 12.28 -19.11 -1.12
CA ILE A 134 11.39 -18.77 0.00
C ILE A 134 10.02 -18.35 -0.55
N TYR A 135 9.98 -17.43 -1.51
CA TYR A 135 8.73 -16.95 -2.08
C TYR A 135 7.93 -18.09 -2.74
N ASN A 136 8.56 -18.93 -3.55
CA ASN A 136 7.90 -20.06 -4.21
C ASN A 136 7.25 -21.02 -3.21
N THR A 137 7.83 -21.17 -2.01
CA THR A 137 7.27 -22.01 -0.95
C THR A 137 6.10 -21.34 -0.23
N LEU A 138 6.13 -20.01 -0.10
CA LEU A 138 5.19 -19.25 0.72
C LEU A 138 4.17 -18.42 -0.07
N SER A 139 4.23 -18.41 -1.41
CA SER A 139 3.54 -17.41 -2.25
C SER A 139 2.03 -17.37 -2.02
N GLU A 140 1.37 -18.52 -1.96
CA GLU A 140 -0.08 -18.61 -1.70
C GLU A 140 -0.43 -18.05 -0.32
N LYS A 141 0.28 -18.50 0.72
CA LYS A 141 0.06 -18.05 2.11
C LYS A 141 0.38 -16.57 2.27
N PHE A 142 1.47 -16.10 1.66
CA PHE A 142 1.87 -14.70 1.65
C PHE A 142 0.80 -13.83 0.99
N PHE A 143 0.35 -14.22 -0.21
CA PHE A 143 -0.70 -13.50 -0.92
C PHE A 143 -1.97 -13.43 -0.07
N GLU A 144 -2.40 -14.54 0.54
CA GLU A 144 -3.58 -14.56 1.40
C GLU A 144 -3.44 -13.58 2.58
N ILE A 145 -2.36 -13.64 3.36
CA ILE A 145 -2.21 -12.76 4.52
C ILE A 145 -2.02 -11.29 4.13
N PHE A 146 -1.30 -11.03 3.04
CA PHE A 146 -1.08 -9.67 2.56
C PHE A 146 -2.38 -9.08 2.00
N TYR A 147 -3.16 -9.87 1.30
CA TYR A 147 -4.46 -9.47 0.80
C TYR A 147 -5.40 -9.06 1.93
N GLN A 148 -5.48 -9.86 3.00
CA GLN A 148 -6.27 -9.52 4.18
C GLN A 148 -5.77 -8.24 4.86
N PHE A 149 -4.44 -8.09 4.93
CA PHE A 149 -3.81 -6.84 5.34
C PHE A 149 -4.35 -5.67 4.50
N THR A 150 -4.27 -5.69 3.16
CA THR A 150 -4.73 -4.57 2.33
C THR A 150 -6.20 -4.17 2.58
N LYS A 151 -7.07 -5.13 2.91
CA LYS A 151 -8.48 -4.89 3.23
C LYS A 151 -8.73 -4.30 4.61
N GLY A 152 -7.70 -4.17 5.45
CA GLY A 152 -7.87 -3.84 6.87
C GLY A 152 -8.68 -4.92 7.61
N LYS A 153 -8.76 -6.12 7.06
CA LYS A 153 -9.39 -7.26 7.71
C LYS A 153 -8.30 -7.96 8.53
N SER A 154 -8.30 -7.66 9.83
CA SER A 154 -7.67 -8.51 10.81
C SER A 154 -8.47 -9.81 10.81
N ILE A 155 -7.98 -10.87 10.16
CA ILE A 155 -8.46 -12.21 10.48
C ILE A 155 -7.90 -12.50 11.87
N GLU A 156 -8.75 -12.36 12.86
CA GLU A 156 -8.52 -12.87 14.20
C GLU A 156 -8.79 -14.36 14.19
N TYR A 157 -7.71 -15.15 14.24
CA TYR A 157 -7.54 -15.94 15.45
C TYR A 157 -6.92 -14.98 16.47
N TYR A 158 -7.61 -14.81 17.61
CA TYR A 158 -7.36 -13.90 18.76
C TYR A 158 -8.02 -12.52 18.68
N ASP A 159 -9.04 -12.37 19.54
CA ASP A 159 -9.84 -11.17 19.83
C ASP A 159 -9.00 -9.90 19.98
N PHE A 160 -9.31 -8.86 19.21
CA PHE A 160 -9.03 -7.47 19.55
C PHE A 160 -10.33 -6.67 19.57
N ASP A 161 -10.75 -6.30 20.77
CA ASP A 161 -11.66 -5.18 20.99
C ASP A 161 -11.01 -3.89 20.48
N ILE A 162 -11.70 -3.19 19.58
CA ILE A 162 -11.33 -1.84 19.15
C ILE A 162 -12.16 -0.85 19.96
N VAL A 163 -11.48 -0.16 20.88
CA VAL A 163 -12.06 0.92 21.68
C VAL A 163 -12.38 2.11 20.78
N ASP A 164 -13.65 2.50 20.79
CA ASP A 164 -14.17 3.72 20.19
C ASP A 164 -13.65 4.94 20.97
N ASP A 165 -12.95 5.85 20.29
CA ASP A 165 -12.56 7.11 20.91
C ASP A 165 -13.78 8.05 20.91
N LYS A 166 -14.57 7.90 21.97
CA LYS A 166 -15.41 8.90 22.66
C LYS A 166 -16.69 9.47 22.04
N ASP A 167 -17.07 9.29 20.78
CA ASP A 167 -18.29 9.94 20.29
C ASP A 167 -19.18 9.08 19.37
N ASN A 168 -20.16 8.40 19.99
CA ASN A 168 -21.32 7.72 19.40
C ASN A 168 -21.92 8.45 18.18
N LYS A 169 -21.43 8.14 16.96
CA LYS A 169 -22.08 8.55 15.71
C LYS A 169 -22.41 7.33 14.86
N ALA A 170 -23.64 7.31 14.35
CA ALA A 170 -24.17 6.22 13.56
C ALA A 170 -23.41 6.05 12.22
N TYR A 171 -23.19 4.78 11.89
CA TYR A 171 -22.57 4.25 10.69
C TYR A 171 -23.21 4.77 9.38
N SER A 172 -22.38 5.20 8.42
CA SER A 172 -22.79 5.50 7.04
C SER A 172 -22.02 4.61 6.06
N PRO A 173 -22.68 3.95 5.10
CA PRO A 173 -22.03 3.11 4.08
C PRO A 173 -21.13 3.89 3.10
N HIS A 174 -20.99 5.21 3.25
CA HIS A 174 -19.97 6.02 2.56
C HIS A 174 -18.59 6.01 3.24
N ASN A 175 -18.42 5.27 4.34
CA ASN A 175 -17.15 5.13 5.06
C ASN A 175 -16.47 3.79 4.75
N GLU A 176 -16.05 3.57 3.50
CA GLU A 176 -14.91 2.68 3.23
C GLU A 176 -13.63 3.34 3.75
N LYS A 177 -13.55 3.60 5.05
CA LYS A 177 -12.31 4.03 5.70
C LYS A 177 -11.35 2.87 5.58
N LEU A 178 -10.38 2.98 4.69
CA LEU A 178 -9.16 2.19 4.79
C LEU A 178 -8.67 2.34 6.22
N LYS A 179 -8.64 1.25 6.99
CA LYS A 179 -8.09 1.21 8.36
C LYS A 179 -6.60 1.63 8.43
N PHE A 180 -6.02 1.94 7.28
CA PHE A 180 -4.69 2.49 7.08
C PHE A 180 -4.62 4.02 7.20
N SER A 181 -5.76 4.69 7.35
CA SER A 181 -5.84 6.15 7.32
C SER A 181 -6.48 6.73 8.57
N ASP A 182 -5.96 7.87 9.02
CA ASP A 182 -6.74 8.79 9.84
C ASP A 182 -7.55 9.61 8.83
N GLU A 183 -8.88 9.60 8.92
CA GLU A 183 -9.81 10.38 8.08
C GLU A 183 -9.88 10.07 6.56
N GLY A 184 -9.15 9.07 6.04
CA GLY A 184 -9.13 8.70 4.61
C GLY A 184 -7.75 8.79 3.95
N THR A 185 -6.79 9.45 4.62
CA THR A 185 -5.43 9.69 4.15
C THR A 185 -4.46 8.59 4.60
N LEU A 186 -3.86 7.88 3.64
CA LEU A 186 -2.73 6.98 3.91
C LEU A 186 -1.42 7.78 3.91
N SER A 187 -0.86 8.05 5.09
CA SER A 187 0.46 8.67 5.20
C SER A 187 1.60 7.67 5.05
N PHE A 188 2.76 8.08 4.55
CA PHE A 188 3.97 7.25 4.52
C PHE A 188 4.34 6.75 5.92
N LYS A 189 4.20 7.59 6.95
CA LYS A 189 4.45 7.20 8.34
C LYS A 189 3.48 6.13 8.83
N LYS A 190 2.18 6.31 8.58
CA LYS A 190 1.14 5.35 9.00
C LYS A 190 1.27 4.03 8.22
N LEU A 191 1.62 4.12 6.93
CA LEU A 191 1.92 2.96 6.10
C LEU A 191 3.13 2.19 6.64
N ASP A 192 4.23 2.88 6.92
CA ASP A 192 5.45 2.30 7.51
C ASP A 192 5.15 1.55 8.82
N MET A 193 4.41 2.19 9.74
CA MET A 193 4.01 1.56 11.01
C MET A 193 3.12 0.32 10.81
N ASN A 194 2.16 0.39 9.89
CA ASN A 194 1.27 -0.73 9.62
C ASN A 194 2.00 -1.90 8.93
N ILE A 195 2.91 -1.60 8.01
CA ILE A 195 3.79 -2.61 7.39
C ILE A 195 4.68 -3.24 8.45
N GLU A 196 5.28 -2.44 9.33
CA GLU A 196 6.10 -2.94 10.44
C GLU A 196 5.32 -3.93 11.31
N LYS A 197 4.11 -3.54 11.74
CA LYS A 197 3.23 -4.40 12.52
C LYS A 197 2.88 -5.69 11.78
N PHE A 198 2.50 -5.59 10.50
CA PHE A 198 2.23 -6.77 9.66
C PHE A 198 3.45 -7.68 9.53
N ALA A 199 4.62 -7.09 9.31
CA ALA A 199 5.86 -7.82 9.15
C ALA A 199 6.23 -8.59 10.42
N GLN A 200 6.12 -7.94 11.58
CA GLN A 200 6.45 -8.54 12.89
C GLN A 200 5.42 -9.57 13.34
N GLU A 201 4.12 -9.29 13.19
CA GLU A 201 3.05 -10.12 13.76
C GLU A 201 2.54 -11.23 12.84
N ARG A 202 2.84 -11.18 11.53
CA ARG A 202 2.33 -12.14 10.56
C ARG A 202 3.44 -12.72 9.69
N LEU A 203 4.17 -11.86 8.99
CA LEU A 203 5.17 -12.31 8.02
C LEU A 203 6.35 -13.03 8.72
N PHE A 204 6.81 -12.49 9.85
CA PHE A 204 7.91 -13.07 10.61
C PHE A 204 7.60 -14.48 11.14
N LEU A 205 6.35 -14.73 11.54
CA LEU A 205 5.92 -16.05 12.00
C LEU A 205 6.02 -17.09 10.89
N ILE A 206 5.54 -16.76 9.68
CA ILE A 206 5.59 -17.70 8.55
C ILE A 206 7.03 -17.93 8.07
N LEU A 207 7.87 -16.88 8.06
CA LEU A 207 9.29 -16.99 7.69
C LEU A 207 10.10 -17.77 8.71
N THR A 208 9.78 -17.64 10.00
CA THR A 208 10.43 -18.44 11.06
C THR A 208 10.05 -19.91 10.94
N GLY A 209 8.79 -20.22 10.63
CA GLY A 209 8.38 -21.59 10.32
C GLY A 209 9.18 -22.19 9.16
N GLU A 210 9.34 -21.42 8.08
CA GLU A 210 10.13 -21.82 6.91
C GLU A 210 11.61 -22.06 7.25
N MET A 211 12.20 -21.22 8.10
CA MET A 211 13.58 -21.40 8.57
C MET A 211 13.75 -22.70 9.36
N VAL A 212 12.81 -23.01 10.27
CA VAL A 212 12.84 -24.26 11.05
C VAL A 212 12.75 -25.48 10.13
N THR A 213 11.86 -25.44 9.13
CA THR A 213 11.74 -26.52 8.14
C THR A 213 13.03 -26.68 7.32
N ALA A 214 13.66 -25.58 6.92
CA ALA A 214 14.94 -25.62 6.20
C ALA A 214 16.07 -26.25 7.04
N LEU A 215 16.14 -25.92 8.34
CA LEU A 215 17.14 -26.49 9.25
C LEU A 215 16.90 -27.98 9.54
N ALA A 216 15.66 -28.44 9.59
CA ALA A 216 15.32 -29.85 9.83
C ALA A 216 15.59 -30.76 8.62
N GLY A 217 15.76 -30.19 7.43
CA GLY A 217 16.07 -30.90 6.19
C GLY A 217 17.57 -30.99 5.86
N LEU A 218 18.44 -30.41 6.70
CA LEU A 218 19.90 -30.50 6.64
C LEU A 218 20.41 -31.63 7.54
#